data_AF-A0A6P0VX88-F1
#
_entry.id   AF-A0A6P0VX88-F1
#
_cell.length_a   1.000
_cell.length_b   1.000
_cell.length_c   1.000
_cell.angle_alpha   90.00
_cell.angle_beta   90.00
_cell.angle_gamma   90.00
#
_symmetry.space_group_name_H-M   'P 1'
#
loop_
_entity.id
_entity.type
_entity.pdbx_description
1 polymer ?
#
loop_
_entity_poly.entity_id
_entity_poly.type
_entity_poly.pdbx_seq_one_letter_code
_entity_poly.pdbx_strand_id
1 'polypeptide(L)'
;MALHVAFPLALTPDLLYQIWANFFPEAPWTAVAHVLLSRLCRQVGYEMYEIEISDRNLLLRELKKKFGQQRLDELGEFLLDYVAQRLTEDDADTQDLREAQEWTALAYTKPSEMAEALQKRVEQEELSEMLRLASLIETLPEPLVEAGLQPILI
;
A
#
# COMPACT_ATOMS: atom_id res chain seq x y z
N MET A 1 -2.57 6.75 13.98
CA MET A 1 -1.92 5.50 13.52
C MET A 1 -2.80 4.68 12.60
N ALA A 2 -4.02 4.24 12.99
CA ALA A 2 -4.93 3.44 12.14
C ALA A 2 -5.10 3.95 10.70
N LEU A 3 -5.25 5.26 10.50
CA LEU A 3 -5.34 5.85 9.16
C LEU A 3 -4.06 5.71 8.33
N HIS A 4 -2.88 5.80 8.95
CA HIS A 4 -1.58 5.73 8.24
C HIS A 4 -1.17 4.28 7.95
N VAL A 5 -1.51 3.34 8.84
CA VAL A 5 -1.26 1.90 8.60
C VAL A 5 -2.14 1.32 7.50
N ALA A 6 -3.18 2.04 7.07
CA ALA A 6 -3.96 1.67 5.89
C ALA A 6 -3.25 2.03 4.56
N PHE A 7 -2.20 2.86 4.60
CA PHE A 7 -1.50 3.27 3.40
C PHE A 7 -0.76 2.12 2.72
N PRO A 8 0.13 1.35 3.39
CA PRO A 8 0.71 0.16 2.78
C PRO A 8 -0.38 -0.87 2.44
N LEU A 9 -0.15 -1.69 1.40
CA LEU A 9 -1.09 -2.74 1.02
C LEU A 9 -1.04 -3.91 2.01
N ALA A 10 0.18 -4.34 2.36
CA ALA A 10 0.44 -5.34 3.39
C ALA A 10 1.34 -4.76 4.48
N LEU A 11 1.30 -5.38 5.66
CA LEU A 11 1.94 -4.89 6.86
C LEU A 11 2.84 -5.99 7.44
N THR A 12 4.03 -5.58 7.86
CA THR A 12 4.92 -6.36 8.72
C THR A 12 5.09 -5.62 10.05
N PRO A 13 5.46 -6.31 11.14
CA PRO A 13 5.79 -5.64 12.40
C PRO A 13 6.87 -4.57 12.22
N ASP A 14 7.91 -4.85 11.42
CA ASP A 14 8.97 -3.89 11.12
C ASP A 14 8.43 -2.63 10.42
N LEU A 15 7.64 -2.78 9.34
CA LEU A 15 7.02 -1.64 8.66
C LEU A 15 6.14 -0.81 9.60
N LEU A 16 5.39 -1.47 10.49
CA LEU A 16 4.56 -0.77 11.48
C LEU A 16 5.39 0.02 12.50
N TYR A 17 6.52 -0.53 12.94
CA TYR A 17 7.46 0.21 13.77
C TYR A 17 8.08 1.39 13.04
N GLN A 18 8.40 1.25 11.74
CA GLN A 18 8.88 2.37 10.93
C GLN A 18 7.81 3.47 10.79
N ILE A 19 6.54 3.11 10.55
CA ILE A 19 5.44 4.08 10.52
C ILE A 19 5.28 4.77 11.88
N TRP A 20 5.33 4.01 12.97
CA TRP A 20 5.26 4.57 14.32
C TRP A 20 6.40 5.58 14.58
N ALA A 21 7.64 5.20 14.27
CA ALA A 21 8.81 6.04 14.53
C ALA A 21 8.79 7.34 13.72
N ASN A 22 8.31 7.31 12.48
CA ASN A 22 8.31 8.48 11.59
C ASN A 22 7.09 9.40 11.77
N PHE A 23 5.92 8.83 12.07
CA PHE A 23 4.66 9.60 12.07
C PHE A 23 4.00 9.73 13.45
N PHE A 24 4.39 8.91 14.43
CA PHE A 24 3.79 8.87 15.77
C PHE A 24 4.82 8.69 16.91
N PRO A 25 5.95 9.43 16.93
CA PRO A 25 7.00 9.22 17.93
C PRO A 25 6.52 9.47 19.37
N GLU A 26 5.51 10.31 19.55
CA GLU A 26 4.89 10.63 20.85
C GLU A 26 3.94 9.52 21.35
N ALA A 27 3.53 8.59 20.49
CA ALA A 27 2.67 7.48 20.89
C ALA A 27 3.49 6.38 21.60
N PRO A 28 2.93 5.65 22.57
CA PRO A 28 3.61 4.50 23.16
C PRO A 28 3.99 3.47 22.09
N TRP A 29 5.18 2.87 22.19
CA TRP A 29 5.62 1.82 21.27
C TRP A 29 4.64 0.62 21.22
N THR A 30 3.88 0.39 22.29
CA THR A 30 2.81 -0.63 22.36
C THR A 30 1.64 -0.36 21.42
N ALA A 31 1.53 0.84 20.85
CA ALA A 31 0.53 1.15 19.82
C ALA A 31 0.67 0.23 18.61
N VAL A 32 1.90 -0.21 18.27
CA VAL A 32 2.14 -1.16 17.18
C VAL A 32 1.45 -2.49 17.45
N ALA A 33 1.65 -3.05 18.65
CA ALA A 33 1.00 -4.28 19.07
C ALA A 33 -0.53 -4.12 19.10
N HIS A 34 -1.05 -2.99 19.58
CA HIS A 34 -2.49 -2.73 19.58
C HIS A 34 -3.09 -2.75 18.17
N VAL A 35 -2.39 -2.23 17.16
CA VAL A 35 -2.86 -2.29 15.76
C VAL A 35 -2.85 -3.73 15.25
N LEU A 36 -1.72 -4.43 15.36
CA LEU A 36 -1.57 -5.81 14.85
C LEU A 36 -2.55 -6.79 15.49
N LEU A 37 -2.82 -6.63 16.79
CA LEU A 37 -3.72 -7.50 17.55
C LEU A 37 -5.19 -7.03 17.51
N SER A 38 -5.47 -5.89 16.87
CA SER A 38 -6.85 -5.45 16.65
C SER A 38 -7.51 -6.24 15.53
N ARG A 39 -8.84 -6.15 15.46
CA ARG A 39 -9.61 -6.73 14.35
C ARG A 39 -9.38 -6.04 13.01
N LEU A 40 -8.66 -4.92 12.99
CA LEU A 40 -8.33 -4.20 11.77
C LEU A 40 -7.34 -4.98 10.90
N CYS A 41 -6.46 -5.76 11.53
CA CYS A 41 -5.43 -6.52 10.84
C CYS A 41 -5.78 -8.00 10.84
N ARG A 42 -5.66 -8.63 9.68
CA ARG A 42 -5.77 -10.08 9.50
C ARG A 42 -4.40 -10.62 9.12
N GLN A 43 -3.92 -11.63 9.85
CA GLN A 43 -2.70 -12.32 9.47
C GLN A 43 -2.94 -13.17 8.21
N VAL A 44 -2.08 -12.99 7.21
CA VAL A 44 -2.17 -13.68 5.90
C VAL A 44 -0.94 -14.54 5.60
N GLY A 45 0.13 -14.36 6.36
CA GLY A 45 1.37 -15.12 6.24
C GLY A 45 2.21 -15.04 7.50
N TYR A 46 3.43 -15.59 7.44
CA TYR A 46 4.40 -15.43 8.51
C TYR A 46 4.74 -13.95 8.65
N GLU A 47 4.38 -13.36 9.80
CA GLU A 47 4.57 -11.93 10.11
C GLU A 47 3.99 -10.94 9.07
N MET A 48 3.04 -11.39 8.24
CA MET A 48 2.39 -10.56 7.24
C MET A 48 0.91 -10.39 7.55
N TYR A 49 0.44 -9.15 7.48
CA TYR A 49 -0.91 -8.76 7.82
C TYR A 49 -1.52 -7.85 6.75
N GLU A 50 -2.83 -7.91 6.62
CA GLU A 50 -3.60 -7.05 5.71
C GLU A 50 -4.76 -6.42 6.45
N ILE A 51 -5.23 -5.30 5.91
CA ILE A 51 -6.52 -4.70 6.27
C ILE A 51 -7.51 -5.08 5.17
N GLU A 52 -8.71 -5.49 5.55
CA GLU A 52 -9.77 -5.82 4.59
C GLU A 52 -10.00 -4.63 3.63
N ILE A 53 -10.21 -4.90 2.34
CA ILE A 53 -10.18 -3.89 1.27
C ILE A 53 -11.20 -2.77 1.53
N SER A 54 -12.42 -3.10 1.95
CA SER A 54 -13.46 -2.10 2.23
C SER A 54 -13.10 -1.20 3.42
N ASP A 55 -12.55 -1.79 4.49
CA ASP A 55 -12.05 -1.04 5.66
C ASP A 55 -10.84 -0.17 5.29
N ARG A 56 -9.90 -0.71 4.49
CA ARG A 56 -8.70 0.00 4.02
C ARG A 56 -9.10 1.23 3.19
N ASN A 57 -10.01 1.07 2.23
CA ASN A 57 -10.50 2.17 1.40
C ASN A 57 -11.22 3.25 2.22
N LEU A 58 -12.01 2.85 3.23
CA LEU A 58 -12.60 3.81 4.15
C LEU A 58 -11.53 4.61 4.92
N LEU A 59 -10.51 3.93 5.45
CA LEU A 59 -9.43 4.58 6.19
C LEU A 59 -8.60 5.51 5.30
N LEU A 60 -8.38 5.17 4.03
CA LEU A 60 -7.63 6.01 3.09
C LEU A 60 -8.39 7.28 2.70
N ARG A 61 -9.71 7.21 2.50
CA ARG A 61 -10.54 8.41 2.35
C ARG A 61 -10.46 9.33 3.55
N GLU A 62 -10.59 8.77 4.74
CA GLU A 62 -10.53 9.56 5.97
C GLU A 62 -9.10 10.10 6.23
N LEU A 63 -8.05 9.39 5.81
CA LEU A 63 -6.67 9.87 5.81
C LEU A 63 -6.53 11.11 4.92
N LYS A 64 -6.95 11.02 3.64
CA LYS A 64 -6.89 12.14 2.68
C LYS A 64 -7.71 13.33 3.15
N LYS A 65 -8.93 13.09 3.64
CA LYS A 65 -9.82 14.13 4.16
C LYS A 65 -9.26 14.85 5.39
N LYS A 66 -8.59 14.12 6.29
CA LYS A 66 -8.08 14.67 7.55
C LYS A 66 -6.72 15.36 7.41
N PHE A 67 -5.84 14.84 6.55
CA PHE A 67 -4.45 15.31 6.46
C PHE A 67 -4.08 15.88 5.09
N GLY A 68 -4.93 15.73 4.07
CA GLY A 68 -4.70 16.23 2.72
C GLY A 68 -3.77 15.34 1.89
N GLN A 69 -3.59 15.74 0.63
CA GLN A 69 -2.74 15.05 -0.34
C GLN A 69 -1.27 15.03 0.11
N GLN A 70 -0.77 16.12 0.71
CA GLN A 70 0.61 16.19 1.20
C GLN A 70 0.98 15.03 2.13
N ARG A 71 0.06 14.57 2.99
CA ARG A 71 0.33 13.44 3.88
C ARG A 71 0.40 12.11 3.13
N LEU A 72 -0.39 11.94 2.07
CA LEU A 72 -0.30 10.78 1.19
C LEU A 72 1.04 10.77 0.45
N ASP A 73 1.51 11.94 0.01
CA ASP A 73 2.81 12.10 -0.65
C ASP A 73 3.95 11.71 0.29
N GLU A 74 3.95 12.20 1.53
CA GLU A 74 4.91 11.81 2.57
C GLU A 74 4.89 10.31 2.87
N LEU A 75 3.71 9.69 2.92
CA LEU A 75 3.56 8.24 3.14
C LEU A 75 4.02 7.44 1.93
N GLY A 76 3.81 7.94 0.71
CA GLY A 76 4.28 7.34 -0.53
C GLY A 76 5.80 7.35 -0.63
N GLU A 77 6.43 8.50 -0.39
CA GLU A 77 7.89 8.62 -0.33
C GLU A 77 8.49 7.69 0.73
N PHE A 78 7.92 7.71 1.95
CA PHE A 78 8.33 6.81 3.02
C PHE A 78 8.24 5.33 2.62
N LEU A 79 7.15 4.93 1.95
CA LEU A 79 6.94 3.54 1.57
C LEU A 79 7.92 3.10 0.48
N LEU A 80 8.20 3.97 -0.50
CA LEU A 80 9.20 3.73 -1.54
C LEU A 80 10.61 3.60 -0.94
N ASP A 81 10.98 4.49 -0.01
CA ASP A 81 12.26 4.41 0.70
C ASP A 81 12.37 3.13 1.53
N TYR A 82 11.28 2.73 2.19
CA TYR A 82 11.23 1.51 2.98
C TYR A 82 11.49 0.27 2.12
N VAL A 83 10.76 0.12 1.01
CA VAL A 83 10.91 -1.07 0.16
C VAL A 83 12.29 -1.12 -0.51
N ALA A 84 12.83 0.02 -0.94
CA ALA A 84 14.17 0.09 -1.52
C ALA A 84 15.28 -0.32 -0.53
N GLN A 85 15.08 -0.04 0.77
CA GLN A 85 16.07 -0.38 1.80
C GLN A 85 15.90 -1.78 2.39
N ARG A 86 14.67 -2.29 2.48
CA ARG A 86 14.34 -3.49 3.27
C ARG A 86 13.92 -4.69 2.44
N LEU A 87 13.45 -4.50 1.21
CA LEU A 87 13.01 -5.58 0.31
C LEU A 87 13.97 -5.63 -0.89
N THR A 88 15.17 -6.17 -0.65
CA THR A 88 16.22 -6.28 -1.68
C THR A 88 15.86 -7.31 -2.75
N GLU A 89 16.37 -7.13 -3.97
CA GLU A 89 16.09 -7.96 -5.15
C GLU A 89 16.49 -9.44 -5.01
N ASP A 90 17.32 -9.77 -4.02
CA ASP A 90 17.85 -11.13 -3.82
C ASP A 90 16.85 -12.10 -3.17
N ASP A 91 15.71 -11.61 -2.66
CA ASP A 91 14.66 -12.44 -2.07
C ASP A 91 13.39 -12.46 -2.94
N ALA A 92 13.30 -13.50 -3.77
CA ALA A 92 12.17 -13.75 -4.66
C ALA A 92 10.83 -13.81 -3.91
N ASP A 93 10.82 -14.21 -2.63
CA ASP A 93 9.59 -14.30 -1.82
C ASP A 93 9.07 -12.89 -1.44
N THR A 94 9.90 -11.86 -1.53
CA THR A 94 9.53 -10.47 -1.18
C THR A 94 9.35 -9.54 -2.38
N GLN A 95 9.70 -10.01 -3.58
CA GLN A 95 9.61 -9.20 -4.80
C GLN A 95 8.17 -8.79 -5.11
N ASP A 96 7.22 -9.71 -4.93
CA ASP A 96 5.78 -9.43 -5.08
C ASP A 96 5.28 -8.38 -4.10
N LEU A 97 5.72 -8.48 -2.84
CA LEU A 97 5.36 -7.52 -1.81
C LEU A 97 5.95 -6.13 -2.13
N ARG A 98 7.22 -6.07 -2.53
CA ARG A 98 7.87 -4.82 -2.92
C ARG A 98 7.08 -4.13 -4.02
N GLU A 99 6.80 -4.85 -5.09
CA GLU A 99 6.07 -4.33 -6.23
C GLU A 99 4.68 -3.82 -5.85
N ALA A 100 3.93 -4.60 -5.08
CA ALA A 100 2.59 -4.20 -4.65
C ALA A 100 2.60 -2.90 -3.81
N GLN A 101 3.63 -2.71 -2.98
CA GLN A 101 3.83 -1.49 -2.20
C GLN A 101 4.27 -0.30 -3.07
N GLU A 102 5.14 -0.51 -4.05
CA GLU A 102 5.55 0.52 -5.01
C GLU A 102 4.35 1.02 -5.82
N TRP A 103 3.53 0.11 -6.34
CA TRP A 103 2.29 0.46 -7.03
C TRP A 103 1.30 1.20 -6.13
N THR A 104 1.21 0.80 -4.87
CA THR A 104 0.39 1.50 -3.87
C THR A 104 0.86 2.94 -3.67
N ALA A 105 2.16 3.16 -3.48
CA ALA A 105 2.73 4.49 -3.34
C ALA A 105 2.46 5.36 -4.58
N LEU A 106 2.72 4.82 -5.78
CA LEU A 106 2.49 5.52 -7.04
C LEU A 106 1.02 5.84 -7.27
N ALA A 107 0.10 4.94 -6.96
CA ALA A 107 -1.33 5.16 -7.15
C ALA A 107 -1.81 6.39 -6.34
N TYR A 108 -1.43 6.50 -5.07
CA TYR A 108 -1.91 7.59 -4.22
C TYR A 108 -1.15 8.91 -4.37
N THR A 109 0.03 8.92 -5.00
CA THR A 109 0.87 10.14 -5.14
C THR A 109 0.97 10.63 -6.58
N LYS A 110 1.01 9.70 -7.54
CA LYS A 110 1.31 9.93 -8.96
C LYS A 110 0.44 9.02 -9.85
N PRO A 111 -0.90 9.13 -9.77
CA PRO A 111 -1.81 8.22 -10.46
C PRO A 111 -1.61 8.17 -11.99
N SER A 112 -1.22 9.28 -12.61
CA SER A 112 -0.93 9.33 -14.05
C SER A 112 0.34 8.54 -14.43
N GLU A 113 1.41 8.64 -13.63
CA GLU A 113 2.64 7.87 -13.87
C GLU A 113 2.38 6.36 -13.69
N MET A 114 1.56 6.00 -12.70
CA MET A 114 1.11 4.64 -12.47
C MET A 114 0.34 4.08 -13.68
N ALA A 115 -0.61 4.85 -14.21
CA ALA A 115 -1.38 4.48 -15.39
C ALA A 115 -0.50 4.23 -16.63
N GLU A 116 0.47 5.11 -16.88
CA GLU A 116 1.41 4.96 -17.99
C GLU A 116 2.32 3.73 -17.82
N ALA A 117 2.82 3.49 -16.61
CA ALA A 117 3.67 2.34 -16.32
C ALA A 117 2.90 1.01 -16.46
N LEU A 118 1.64 0.97 -16.01
CA LEU A 118 0.77 -0.19 -16.17
C LEU A 118 0.48 -0.50 -17.65
N GLN A 119 0.15 0.51 -18.45
CA GLN A 119 -0.12 0.32 -19.89
C GLN A 119 1.08 -0.31 -20.59
N LYS A 120 2.29 0.23 -20.37
CA LYS A 120 3.52 -0.32 -20.96
C LYS A 120 3.77 -1.77 -20.56
N ARG A 121 3.44 -2.13 -19.32
CA ARG A 121 3.66 -3.47 -18.79
C ARG A 121 2.66 -4.47 -19.33
N VAL A 122 1.37 -4.12 -19.37
CA VAL A 122 0.32 -4.98 -19.93
C VAL A 122 0.57 -5.31 -21.41
N GLU A 123 1.15 -4.38 -22.18
CA GLU A 123 1.50 -4.61 -23.59
C GLU A 123 2.64 -5.62 -23.81
N GLN A 124 3.42 -5.93 -22.77
CA GLN A 124 4.68 -6.69 -22.87
C GLN A 124 4.64 -8.05 -22.15
N GLU A 125 3.59 -8.35 -21.39
CA GLU A 125 3.56 -9.45 -20.43
C GLU A 125 2.58 -10.57 -20.79
N GLU A 126 2.83 -11.75 -20.24
CA GLU A 126 1.99 -12.93 -20.41
C GLU A 126 0.67 -12.85 -19.59
N LEU A 127 -0.33 -13.67 -19.95
CA LEU A 127 -1.67 -13.64 -19.36
C LEU A 127 -1.67 -13.79 -17.82
N SER A 128 -0.75 -14.56 -17.24
CA SER A 128 -0.65 -14.72 -15.78
C SER A 128 -0.26 -13.43 -15.08
N GLU A 129 0.70 -12.68 -15.63
CA GLU A 129 1.12 -11.39 -15.08
C GLU A 129 0.02 -10.34 -15.28
N MET A 130 -0.70 -10.38 -16.41
CA MET A 130 -1.87 -9.52 -16.60
C MET A 130 -2.95 -9.73 -15.53
N LEU A 131 -3.23 -10.99 -15.14
CA LEU A 131 -4.19 -11.31 -14.08
C LEU A 131 -3.71 -10.87 -12.70
N ARG A 132 -2.41 -11.01 -12.41
CA ARG A 132 -1.79 -10.54 -11.17
C ARG A 132 -1.88 -9.02 -11.04
N LEU A 133 -1.55 -8.29 -12.11
CA LEU A 133 -1.69 -6.83 -12.17
C LEU A 133 -3.15 -6.38 -12.02
N ALA A 134 -4.10 -7.08 -12.64
CA ALA A 134 -5.53 -6.79 -12.50
C ALA A 134 -5.99 -6.92 -11.03
N SER A 135 -5.57 -7.98 -10.34
CA SER A 135 -5.89 -8.16 -8.91
C SER A 135 -5.30 -7.05 -8.05
N LEU A 136 -4.08 -6.58 -8.35
CA LEU A 136 -3.48 -5.46 -7.64
C LEU A 136 -4.25 -4.15 -7.86
N ILE A 137 -4.67 -3.88 -9.10
CA ILE A 137 -5.47 -2.71 -9.49
C ILE A 137 -6.80 -2.68 -8.72
N GLU A 138 -7.46 -3.82 -8.53
CA GLU A 138 -8.71 -3.92 -7.75
C GLU A 138 -8.55 -3.47 -6.29
N THR A 139 -7.33 -3.52 -5.73
CA THR A 139 -7.04 -3.03 -4.37
C THR A 139 -6.80 -1.51 -4.29
N LEU A 140 -6.80 -0.81 -5.43
CA LEU A 140 -6.50 0.63 -5.56
C LEU A 140 -7.63 1.42 -6.23
N PRO A 141 -8.92 1.24 -5.86
CA PRO A 141 -10.04 1.74 -6.65
C PRO A 141 -10.14 3.27 -6.72
N GLU A 142 -9.76 3.99 -5.65
CA GLU A 142 -9.88 5.46 -5.60
C GLU A 142 -8.85 6.18 -6.48
N PRO A 143 -7.54 5.87 -6.39
CA PRO A 143 -6.54 6.37 -7.32
C PRO A 143 -6.88 6.20 -8.80
N LEU A 144 -7.46 5.06 -9.18
CA LEU A 144 -7.80 4.76 -10.56
C LEU A 144 -8.89 5.68 -11.09
N VAL A 145 -9.94 5.90 -10.28
CA VAL A 145 -11.01 6.83 -10.61
C VAL A 145 -10.47 8.25 -10.75
N GLU A 146 -9.57 8.69 -9.87
CA GLU A 146 -8.92 10.00 -9.97
C GLU A 146 -8.03 10.13 -11.23
N ALA A 147 -7.41 9.03 -11.68
CA ALA A 147 -6.64 8.96 -12.92
C ALA A 147 -7.51 8.92 -14.19
N GLY A 148 -8.84 8.82 -14.06
CA GLY A 148 -9.76 8.65 -15.19
C GLY A 148 -9.80 7.22 -15.74
N LEU A 149 -9.23 6.24 -15.03
CA LEU A 149 -9.32 4.82 -15.35
C LEU A 149 -10.55 4.21 -14.68
N GLN A 150 -11.37 3.47 -15.43
CA GLN A 150 -12.48 2.75 -14.81
C GLN A 150 -11.96 1.45 -14.17
N PRO A 151 -12.19 1.24 -12.85
CA PRO A 151 -11.92 -0.06 -12.23
C PRO A 151 -12.71 -1.13 -12.97
N ILE A 152 -12.04 -2.23 -13.32
CA ILE A 152 -12.73 -3.39 -13.90
C ILE A 152 -13.48 -4.07 -12.74
N LEU A 153 -14.73 -3.66 -12.52
CA LEU A 153 -15.64 -4.37 -11.64
C LEU A 153 -15.99 -5.70 -12.29
N ILE A 154 -15.38 -6.79 -11.83
CA ILE A 154 -15.85 -8.16 -12.08
C ILE A 154 -16.66 -8.63 -10.89
#